data_AF-A0A349A3E5-F1
#
_entry.id   AF-A0A349A3E5-F1
#
_cell.length_a   1.000
_cell.length_b   1.000
_cell.length_c   1.000
_cell.angle_alpha   90.00
_cell.angle_beta   90.00
_cell.angle_gamma   90.00
#
_symmetry.space_group_name_H-M   'P 1'
#
loop_
_entity.id
_entity.type
_entity.pdbx_description
1 polymer ?
#
loop_
_entity_poly.entity_id
_entity_poly.type
_entity_poly.pdbx_seq_one_letter_code
_entity_poly.pdbx_strand_id
1 'polypeptide(L)'
;MRDKVLRADGPTGSGRVVSYPLGDGRRLFLIRTYCPDRIGPGPTNLYLIEDEALILVDTGLPTDMAKQFFYFWRRQSIPHGIEALPDDFSERELTSALALTGHRIEEIDAIVLTHGHMDHYLLGRKIVAQSNARVAAHVSDTVMICNPWGMARFMAERWPVLMAMGMPPPAHRRTPEAQRQVLRIDLSLRVDEPIAADGPLTVGDAVFPRLTVRHFAGHSPGGICLLVDSENGAGRRMLCGDTLLYPITPHPDDLVAYLRTLKAMKALKDISLTLPAHGKAIRRLPERLEAIEQHHERRLRLTYEACRRPRSIWQIATMTGYFDVLVEPTQFNPLAGQEAWVHVELLYLVGGLRRTHIREGVHYFENSGETFAAVYERVRELIDDEQSTLLTRR
;
A
#
# COMPACT_ATOMS: atom_id res chain seq x y z
N MET A 1 13.67 6.02 -27.57
CA MET A 1 13.26 7.37 -27.12
C MET A 1 13.44 7.46 -25.61
N ARG A 2 13.88 8.61 -25.06
CA ARG A 2 14.12 8.79 -23.62
C ARG A 2 12.85 9.25 -22.90
N ASP A 3 12.74 8.93 -21.61
CA ASP A 3 11.69 9.42 -20.71
C ASP A 3 11.64 10.96 -20.75
N LYS A 4 10.44 11.54 -20.83
CA LYS A 4 10.24 13.01 -20.93
C LYS A 4 9.45 13.51 -19.74
N VAL A 5 10.02 14.42 -18.96
CA VAL A 5 9.28 15.14 -17.91
C VAL A 5 8.43 16.22 -18.58
N LEU A 6 7.11 16.14 -18.45
CA LEU A 6 6.16 17.12 -18.97
C LEU A 6 5.85 18.20 -17.94
N ARG A 7 5.86 17.82 -16.65
CA ARG A 7 5.71 18.74 -15.51
C ARG A 7 6.51 18.21 -14.32
N ALA A 8 7.25 19.09 -13.65
CA ALA A 8 7.96 18.76 -12.41
C ALA A 8 6.99 18.74 -11.21
N ASP A 9 7.46 18.25 -10.06
CA ASP A 9 6.71 18.31 -8.80
C ASP A 9 6.46 19.78 -8.39
N GLY A 10 5.25 20.05 -7.87
CA GLY A 10 4.88 21.31 -7.27
C GLY A 10 5.26 21.41 -5.78
N PRO A 11 4.82 22.47 -5.07
CA PRO A 11 5.18 22.72 -3.67
C PRO A 11 4.77 21.61 -2.69
N THR A 12 3.73 20.86 -3.02
CA THR A 12 3.20 19.72 -2.25
C THR A 12 3.93 18.41 -2.54
N GLY A 13 4.95 18.42 -3.40
CA GLY A 13 5.61 17.20 -3.89
C GLY A 13 4.77 16.39 -4.88
N SER A 14 3.61 16.90 -5.30
CA SER A 14 2.67 16.30 -6.25
C SER A 14 2.61 17.07 -7.57
N GLY A 15 1.76 16.65 -8.50
CA GLY A 15 1.56 17.28 -9.79
C GLY A 15 2.53 16.85 -10.90
N ARG A 16 3.57 16.08 -10.60
CA ARG A 16 4.55 15.62 -11.59
C ARG A 16 3.90 14.81 -12.71
N VAL A 17 4.33 15.05 -13.95
CA VAL A 17 3.94 14.25 -15.12
C VAL A 17 5.18 13.81 -15.89
N VAL A 18 5.34 12.50 -16.09
CA VAL A 18 6.46 11.92 -16.85
C VAL A 18 5.90 10.99 -17.91
N SER A 19 6.47 11.02 -19.11
CA SER A 19 6.07 10.17 -20.21
C SER A 19 7.18 9.19 -20.59
N TYR A 20 6.80 7.92 -20.71
CA TYR A 20 7.62 6.77 -21.07
C TYR A 20 7.14 6.21 -22.42
N PRO A 21 8.02 6.04 -23.41
CA PRO A 21 7.64 5.43 -24.68
C PRO A 21 7.44 3.91 -24.52
N LEU A 22 6.34 3.39 -25.06
CA LEU A 22 6.06 1.94 -25.12
C LEU A 22 6.37 1.32 -26.49
N GLY A 23 6.16 2.07 -27.58
CA GLY A 23 6.27 1.59 -28.96
C GLY A 23 5.06 1.97 -29.80
N ASP A 24 5.13 1.91 -31.13
CA ASP A 24 4.02 2.24 -32.05
C ASP A 24 3.26 3.55 -31.76
N GLY A 25 3.96 4.58 -31.27
CA GLY A 25 3.33 5.86 -30.88
C GLY A 25 2.68 5.87 -29.50
N ARG A 26 2.48 4.70 -28.86
CA ARG A 26 1.90 4.55 -27.51
C ARG A 26 2.87 4.94 -26.40
N ARG A 27 2.29 5.41 -25.30
CA ARG A 27 2.99 5.96 -24.16
C ARG A 27 2.37 5.46 -22.85
N LEU A 28 3.25 5.32 -21.87
CA LEU A 28 2.91 5.20 -20.46
C LEU A 28 3.19 6.55 -19.81
N PHE A 29 2.29 7.07 -19.00
CA PHE A 29 2.49 8.31 -18.25
C PHE A 29 2.42 8.04 -16.76
N LEU A 30 3.36 8.60 -16.00
CA LEU A 30 3.23 8.76 -14.56
C LEU A 30 2.55 10.09 -14.31
N ILE A 31 1.46 10.06 -13.53
CA ILE A 31 0.73 11.23 -13.03
C ILE A 31 0.80 11.19 -11.50
N ARG A 32 1.49 12.14 -10.88
CA ARG A 32 1.57 12.21 -9.41
C ARG A 32 0.48 13.12 -8.87
N THR A 33 -0.39 12.59 -8.03
CA THR A 33 -1.45 13.33 -7.35
C THR A 33 -1.15 13.49 -5.87
N TYR A 34 -1.76 14.48 -5.25
CA TYR A 34 -1.63 14.74 -3.84
C TYR A 34 -2.18 13.59 -2.99
N CYS A 35 -1.34 13.10 -2.08
CA CYS A 35 -1.71 12.28 -0.96
C CYS A 35 -0.82 12.68 0.22
N PRO A 36 -1.38 12.90 1.41
CA PRO A 36 -0.60 13.32 2.57
C PRO A 36 0.16 12.16 3.23
N ASP A 37 1.39 12.42 3.69
CA ASP A 37 2.28 11.48 4.39
C ASP A 37 1.70 10.84 5.68
N ARG A 38 0.56 11.32 6.18
CA ARG A 38 -0.11 10.74 7.36
C ARG A 38 -1.25 9.77 7.02
N ILE A 39 -1.66 9.71 5.75
CA ILE A 39 -2.70 8.78 5.26
C ILE A 39 -2.03 7.70 4.42
N GLY A 40 -1.33 8.10 3.36
CA GLY A 40 -0.39 7.26 2.63
C GLY A 40 1.05 7.68 2.91
N PRO A 41 2.05 7.09 2.26
CA PRO A 41 3.44 7.49 2.39
C PRO A 41 3.83 8.74 1.56
N GLY A 42 2.86 9.60 1.29
CA GLY A 42 2.99 10.83 0.51
C GLY A 42 2.33 10.74 -0.87
N PRO A 43 2.63 11.67 -1.80
CA PRO A 43 1.97 11.74 -3.10
C PRO A 43 1.92 10.41 -3.86
N THR A 44 0.78 10.13 -4.48
CA THR A 44 0.50 8.87 -5.17
C THR A 44 0.79 9.00 -6.67
N ASN A 45 1.59 8.10 -7.22
CA ASN A 45 1.87 7.92 -8.63
C ASN A 45 0.77 7.04 -9.25
N LEU A 46 -0.01 7.64 -10.13
CA LEU A 46 -0.98 6.96 -10.99
C LEU A 46 -0.31 6.72 -12.35
N TYR A 47 -0.78 5.72 -13.08
CA TYR A 47 -0.21 5.40 -14.40
C TYR A 47 -1.27 5.34 -15.49
N LEU A 48 -1.16 6.23 -16.47
CA LEU A 48 -2.01 6.22 -17.66
C LEU A 48 -1.30 5.46 -18.78
N ILE A 49 -1.92 4.42 -19.30
CA ILE A 49 -1.38 3.56 -20.36
C ILE A 49 -2.22 3.77 -21.62
N GLU A 50 -1.56 4.15 -22.70
CA GLU A 50 -2.15 4.11 -24.04
C GLU A 50 -1.98 2.70 -24.61
N ASP A 51 -3.10 2.02 -24.85
CA ASP A 51 -3.16 0.80 -25.66
C ASP A 51 -4.40 0.88 -26.58
N GLU A 52 -5.00 -0.24 -26.97
CA GLU A 52 -6.29 -0.24 -27.69
C GLU A 52 -7.44 0.42 -26.88
N ALA A 53 -7.21 0.64 -25.59
CA ALA A 53 -8.04 1.40 -24.67
C ALA A 53 -7.14 2.31 -23.80
N LEU A 54 -7.73 3.36 -23.22
CA LEU A 54 -7.03 4.21 -22.25
C LEU A 54 -7.22 3.64 -20.83
N ILE A 55 -6.12 3.15 -20.25
CA ILE A 55 -6.14 2.43 -18.96
C ILE A 55 -5.46 3.29 -17.89
N LEU A 56 -6.16 3.54 -16.80
CA LEU A 56 -5.60 4.21 -15.62
C LEU A 56 -5.31 3.17 -14.52
N VAL A 57 -4.07 3.10 -14.05
CA VAL A 57 -3.66 2.27 -12.92
C VAL A 57 -3.57 3.12 -11.67
N ASP A 58 -4.35 2.73 -10.65
CA ASP A 58 -4.66 3.50 -9.45
C ASP A 58 -5.27 4.89 -9.75
N THR A 59 -5.93 5.48 -8.75
CA THR A 59 -6.79 6.65 -8.94
C THR A 59 -6.47 7.82 -8.02
N GLY A 60 -5.80 7.58 -6.87
CA GLY A 60 -5.48 8.63 -5.92
C GLY A 60 -6.52 8.77 -4.79
N LEU A 61 -6.30 9.77 -3.93
CA LEU A 61 -7.17 10.12 -2.81
C LEU A 61 -7.87 11.46 -3.07
N PRO A 62 -9.21 11.53 -2.95
CA PRO A 62 -9.94 12.81 -2.98
C PRO A 62 -9.48 13.73 -1.85
N THR A 63 -9.28 15.03 -2.12
CA THR A 63 -8.73 15.94 -1.10
C THR A 63 -9.67 16.17 0.07
N ASP A 64 -10.98 16.28 -0.20
CA ASP A 64 -12.03 16.31 0.82
C ASP A 64 -11.95 15.10 1.78
N MET A 65 -11.77 13.89 1.25
CA MET A 65 -11.58 12.68 2.03
C MET A 65 -10.27 12.72 2.83
N ALA A 66 -9.18 13.17 2.23
CA ALA A 66 -7.90 13.32 2.93
C ALA A 66 -8.05 14.21 4.18
N LYS A 67 -8.69 15.38 4.03
CA LYS A 67 -8.96 16.29 5.16
C LYS A 67 -9.80 15.63 6.24
N GLN A 68 -10.85 14.90 5.86
CA GLN A 68 -11.68 14.18 6.83
C GLN A 68 -10.86 13.16 7.62
N PHE A 69 -10.01 12.36 6.94
CA PHE A 69 -9.22 11.30 7.58
C PHE A 69 -8.20 11.78 8.61
N PHE A 70 -7.56 12.93 8.39
CA PHE A 70 -6.63 13.52 9.37
C PHE A 70 -7.22 13.69 10.77
N TYR A 71 -8.52 14.01 10.83
CA TYR A 71 -9.20 14.17 12.10
C TYR A 71 -9.40 12.85 12.86
N PHE A 72 -9.18 11.67 12.28
CA PHE A 72 -9.36 10.38 12.96
C PHE A 72 -8.06 9.78 13.44
N TRP A 73 -7.02 9.83 12.60
CA TRP A 73 -5.94 8.87 12.72
C TRP A 73 -4.93 9.17 13.81
N ARG A 74 -4.89 10.38 14.41
CA ARG A 74 -3.76 10.76 15.30
C ARG A 74 -4.02 11.78 16.41
N ARG A 75 -5.26 12.13 16.77
CA ARG A 75 -5.49 13.16 17.82
C ARG A 75 -4.86 14.53 17.46
N GLN A 76 -4.60 14.78 16.17
CA GLN A 76 -3.88 15.94 15.64
C GLN A 76 -4.84 16.85 14.88
N SER A 77 -4.65 18.17 14.98
CA SER A 77 -5.27 19.11 14.05
C SER A 77 -4.80 18.82 12.62
N ILE A 78 -5.65 19.09 11.63
CA ILE A 78 -5.16 19.12 10.25
C ILE A 78 -3.98 20.11 10.20
N PRO A 79 -2.83 19.72 9.63
CA PRO A 79 -1.75 20.67 9.38
C PRO A 79 -2.25 21.85 8.54
N HIS A 80 -1.92 23.08 8.91
CA HIS A 80 -2.46 24.29 8.25
C HIS A 80 -2.27 24.28 6.73
N GLY A 81 -1.14 23.76 6.23
CA GLY A 81 -0.89 23.65 4.79
C GLY A 81 -1.86 22.72 4.06
N ILE A 82 -2.42 21.72 4.74
CA ILE A 82 -3.41 20.78 4.18
C ILE A 82 -4.81 21.36 4.29
N GLU A 83 -5.12 22.00 5.42
CA GLU A 83 -6.39 22.70 5.62
C GLU A 83 -6.60 23.80 4.56
N ALA A 84 -5.53 24.51 4.20
CA ALA A 84 -5.52 25.57 3.20
C ALA A 84 -5.65 25.09 1.74
N LEU A 85 -5.51 23.80 1.44
CA LEU A 85 -5.70 23.29 0.08
C LEU A 85 -7.17 23.43 -0.34
N PRO A 86 -7.47 23.63 -1.63
CA PRO A 86 -8.82 23.43 -2.15
C PRO A 86 -9.34 22.01 -1.84
N ASP A 87 -10.65 21.84 -1.65
CA ASP A 87 -11.27 20.52 -1.36
C ASP A 87 -11.20 19.54 -2.54
N ASP A 88 -10.82 20.04 -3.72
CA ASP A 88 -10.68 19.32 -4.98
C ASP A 88 -9.23 19.39 -5.54
N PHE A 89 -8.23 19.56 -4.67
CA PHE A 89 -6.84 19.77 -5.11
C PHE A 89 -6.28 18.59 -5.91
N SER A 90 -6.41 17.35 -5.42
CA SER A 90 -6.00 16.11 -6.11
C SER A 90 -6.69 15.97 -7.45
N GLU A 91 -7.97 16.33 -7.52
CA GLU A 91 -8.83 16.27 -8.69
C GLU A 91 -8.37 17.25 -9.77
N ARG A 92 -8.01 18.49 -9.38
CA ARG A 92 -7.41 19.49 -10.27
C ARG A 92 -6.03 19.05 -10.77
N GLU A 93 -5.23 18.42 -9.92
CA GLU A 93 -3.93 17.88 -10.33
C GLU A 93 -4.08 16.76 -11.38
N LEU A 94 -5.02 15.83 -11.16
CA LEU A 94 -5.34 14.77 -12.11
C LEU A 94 -5.81 15.35 -13.45
N THR A 95 -6.83 16.23 -13.41
CA THR A 95 -7.40 16.83 -14.63
C THR A 95 -6.36 17.60 -15.44
N SER A 96 -5.55 18.42 -14.76
CA SER A 96 -4.48 19.18 -15.43
C SER A 96 -3.34 18.28 -15.92
N ALA A 97 -3.09 17.14 -15.28
CA ALA A 97 -2.10 16.16 -15.75
C ALA A 97 -2.58 15.42 -17.00
N LEU A 98 -3.85 15.00 -17.05
CA LEU A 98 -4.45 14.37 -18.24
C LEU A 98 -4.38 15.30 -19.45
N ALA A 99 -4.67 16.59 -19.27
CA ALA A 99 -4.53 17.57 -20.35
C ALA A 99 -3.10 17.65 -20.93
N LEU A 100 -2.06 17.42 -20.10
CA LEU A 100 -0.67 17.37 -20.56
C LEU A 100 -0.32 16.05 -21.29
N THR A 101 -1.07 14.97 -21.03
CA THR A 101 -0.92 13.71 -21.77
C THR A 101 -1.69 13.71 -23.09
N GLY A 102 -2.54 14.73 -23.32
CA GLY A 102 -3.39 14.85 -24.51
C GLY A 102 -4.74 14.14 -24.37
N HIS A 103 -5.09 13.71 -23.16
CA HIS A 103 -6.30 12.94 -22.86
C HIS A 103 -7.21 13.71 -21.90
N ARG A 104 -8.46 13.26 -21.79
CA ARG A 104 -9.46 13.76 -20.85
C ARG A 104 -9.96 12.64 -19.94
N ILE A 105 -10.58 13.02 -18.83
CA ILE A 105 -11.07 12.04 -17.84
C ILE A 105 -12.14 11.14 -18.43
N GLU A 106 -12.99 11.67 -19.30
CA GLU A 106 -14.09 10.96 -19.97
C GLU A 106 -13.61 9.91 -20.97
N GLU A 107 -12.34 9.96 -21.36
CA GLU A 107 -11.72 9.03 -22.31
C GLU A 107 -11.12 7.80 -21.63
N ILE A 108 -11.13 7.75 -20.28
CA ILE A 108 -10.62 6.59 -19.54
C ILE A 108 -11.62 5.44 -19.66
N ASP A 109 -11.22 4.38 -20.35
CA ASP A 109 -12.04 3.19 -20.59
C ASP A 109 -11.99 2.19 -19.42
N ALA A 110 -10.83 2.09 -18.76
CA ALA A 110 -10.60 1.12 -17.69
C ALA A 110 -9.76 1.69 -16.55
N ILE A 111 -10.08 1.26 -15.33
CA ILE A 111 -9.31 1.50 -14.12
C ILE A 111 -8.80 0.15 -13.61
N VAL A 112 -7.50 0.02 -13.40
CA VAL A 112 -6.88 -1.17 -12.79
C VAL A 112 -6.32 -0.78 -11.43
N LEU A 113 -6.87 -1.34 -10.36
CA LEU A 113 -6.45 -1.05 -8.99
C LEU A 113 -5.35 -2.03 -8.58
N THR A 114 -4.21 -1.51 -8.12
CA THR A 114 -3.10 -2.35 -7.65
C THR A 114 -3.45 -3.06 -6.34
N HIS A 115 -4.21 -2.39 -5.46
CA HIS A 115 -4.71 -2.96 -4.21
C HIS A 115 -5.80 -2.09 -3.55
N GLY A 116 -6.32 -2.57 -2.41
CA GLY A 116 -7.47 -2.00 -1.71
C GLY A 116 -7.23 -0.84 -0.74
N HIS A 117 -6.08 -0.15 -0.75
CA HIS A 117 -5.88 1.04 0.07
C HIS A 117 -6.52 2.29 -0.55
N MET A 118 -7.03 3.17 0.31
CA MET A 118 -7.94 4.26 -0.09
C MET A 118 -7.30 5.26 -1.07
N ASP A 119 -6.01 5.49 -0.96
CA ASP A 119 -5.25 6.36 -1.87
C ASP A 119 -4.99 5.73 -3.24
N HIS A 120 -5.37 4.48 -3.47
CA HIS A 120 -5.29 3.82 -4.77
C HIS A 120 -6.64 3.77 -5.49
N TYR A 121 -7.76 3.72 -4.77
CA TYR A 121 -9.06 3.51 -5.42
C TYR A 121 -10.10 4.61 -5.18
N LEU A 122 -9.99 5.43 -4.12
CA LEU A 122 -11.14 6.21 -3.66
C LEU A 122 -11.49 7.36 -4.61
N LEU A 123 -10.50 7.96 -5.28
CA LEU A 123 -10.75 8.97 -6.31
C LEU A 123 -11.38 8.36 -7.58
N GLY A 124 -11.27 7.05 -7.76
CA GLY A 124 -11.94 6.29 -8.81
C GLY A 124 -13.45 6.50 -8.85
N ARG A 125 -14.10 6.81 -7.71
CA ARG A 125 -15.53 7.16 -7.69
C ARG A 125 -15.85 8.37 -8.55
N LYS A 126 -15.00 9.41 -8.50
CA LYS A 126 -15.18 10.65 -9.28
C LYS A 126 -14.81 10.43 -10.75
N ILE A 127 -13.86 9.53 -11.02
CA ILE A 127 -13.44 9.17 -12.38
C ILE A 127 -14.54 8.36 -13.08
N VAL A 128 -15.03 7.29 -12.46
CA VAL A 128 -16.12 6.44 -13.00
C VAL A 128 -17.38 7.26 -13.26
N ALA A 129 -17.71 8.22 -12.39
CA ALA A 129 -18.86 9.10 -12.60
C ALA A 129 -18.76 9.99 -13.86
N GLN A 130 -17.54 10.22 -14.36
CA GLN A 130 -17.29 11.06 -15.54
C GLN A 130 -17.00 10.23 -16.80
N SER A 131 -16.37 9.06 -16.67
CA SER A 131 -15.91 8.26 -17.80
C SER A 131 -16.70 6.97 -18.06
N ASN A 132 -17.46 6.49 -17.07
CA ASN A 132 -18.03 5.14 -17.05
C ASN A 132 -16.98 4.02 -17.21
N ALA A 133 -15.72 4.27 -16.81
CA ALA A 133 -14.65 3.28 -16.85
C ALA A 133 -15.04 2.00 -16.09
N ARG A 134 -14.66 0.84 -16.65
CA ARG A 134 -14.76 -0.44 -15.93
C ARG A 134 -13.64 -0.53 -14.90
N VAL A 135 -13.97 -0.99 -13.69
CA VAL A 135 -12.98 -1.13 -12.61
C VAL A 135 -12.55 -2.59 -12.47
N ALA A 136 -11.26 -2.84 -12.62
CA ALA A 136 -10.63 -4.13 -12.37
C ALA A 136 -9.78 -4.10 -11.09
N ALA A 137 -9.90 -5.14 -10.27
CA ALA A 137 -9.11 -5.30 -9.05
C ALA A 137 -9.00 -6.77 -8.67
N HIS A 138 -7.97 -7.15 -7.92
CA HIS A 138 -7.86 -8.52 -7.45
C HIS A 138 -9.00 -8.88 -6.48
N VAL A 139 -9.56 -10.09 -6.64
CA VAL A 139 -10.73 -10.56 -5.89
C VAL A 139 -10.52 -10.47 -4.37
N SER A 140 -9.31 -10.74 -3.87
CA SER A 140 -8.97 -10.68 -2.45
C SER A 140 -9.06 -9.29 -1.82
N ASP A 141 -8.93 -8.21 -2.61
CA ASP A 141 -9.03 -6.83 -2.13
C ASP A 141 -10.43 -6.22 -2.30
N THR A 142 -11.36 -6.93 -2.98
CA THR A 142 -12.74 -6.45 -3.17
C THR A 142 -13.47 -6.20 -1.86
N VAL A 143 -13.13 -6.93 -0.79
CA VAL A 143 -13.70 -6.71 0.55
C VAL A 143 -13.28 -5.36 1.15
N MET A 144 -12.11 -4.84 0.77
CA MET A 144 -11.65 -3.50 1.17
C MET A 144 -12.22 -2.42 0.24
N ILE A 145 -12.27 -2.70 -1.07
CA ILE A 145 -12.66 -1.73 -2.11
C ILE A 145 -14.18 -1.54 -2.17
N CYS A 146 -14.97 -2.63 -2.14
CA CYS A 146 -16.41 -2.59 -2.35
C CYS A 146 -17.22 -2.38 -1.06
N ASN A 147 -16.58 -2.19 0.09
CA ASN A 147 -17.28 -2.12 1.38
C ASN A 147 -17.60 -0.67 1.77
N PRO A 148 -18.89 -0.24 1.70
CA PRO A 148 -19.27 1.12 2.07
C PRO A 148 -19.05 1.40 3.56
N TRP A 149 -18.99 0.35 4.39
CA TRP A 149 -18.82 0.43 5.85
C TRP A 149 -17.36 0.28 6.30
N GLY A 150 -16.37 0.46 5.42
CA GLY A 150 -14.96 0.21 5.73
C GLY A 150 -14.47 0.92 7.01
N MET A 151 -14.90 2.17 7.23
CA MET A 151 -14.56 2.93 8.42
C MET A 151 -15.22 2.39 9.70
N ALA A 152 -16.48 1.97 9.62
CA ALA A 152 -17.19 1.34 10.73
C ALA A 152 -16.55 -0.01 11.08
N ARG A 153 -16.19 -0.81 10.08
CA ARG A 153 -15.47 -2.08 10.25
C ARG A 153 -14.12 -1.86 10.92
N PHE A 154 -13.33 -0.88 10.49
CA PHE A 154 -12.07 -0.53 11.14
C PHE A 154 -12.28 -0.19 12.63
N MET A 155 -13.25 0.66 12.96
CA MET A 155 -13.54 1.01 14.35
C MET A 155 -14.02 -0.18 15.20
N ALA A 156 -14.82 -1.08 14.63
CA ALA A 156 -15.37 -2.22 15.37
C ALA A 156 -14.36 -3.36 15.55
N GLU A 157 -13.61 -3.71 14.49
CA GLU A 157 -12.74 -4.89 14.46
C GLU A 157 -11.29 -4.55 14.77
N ARG A 158 -10.78 -3.44 14.21
CA ARG A 158 -9.35 -3.12 14.29
C ARG A 158 -8.99 -2.41 15.59
N TRP A 159 -9.88 -1.55 16.07
CA TRP A 159 -9.65 -0.77 17.29
C TRP A 159 -9.36 -1.60 18.53
N PRO A 160 -10.15 -2.65 18.85
CA PRO A 160 -9.88 -3.46 20.04
C PRO A 160 -8.54 -4.18 19.96
N VAL A 161 -8.17 -4.65 18.75
CA VAL A 161 -6.86 -5.28 18.51
C VAL A 161 -5.73 -4.30 18.79
N LEU A 162 -5.82 -3.09 18.26
CA LEU A 162 -4.84 -2.02 18.49
C LEU A 162 -4.68 -1.66 19.98
N MET A 163 -5.75 -1.66 20.76
CA MET A 163 -5.68 -1.48 22.22
C MET A 163 -5.04 -2.68 22.92
N ALA A 164 -5.33 -3.91 22.47
CA ALA A 164 -4.70 -5.12 23.00
C ALA A 164 -3.19 -5.21 22.70
N MET A 165 -2.69 -4.44 21.72
CA MET A 165 -1.26 -4.23 21.48
C MET A 165 -0.60 -3.32 22.54
N GLY A 166 -1.37 -2.59 23.33
CA GLY A 166 -0.91 -1.61 24.30
C GLY A 166 -0.85 -0.16 23.78
N MET A 167 -1.39 0.11 22.59
CA MET A 167 -1.41 1.46 22.03
C MET A 167 -2.40 2.35 22.80
N PRO A 168 -2.05 3.61 23.14
CA PRO A 168 -2.98 4.50 23.82
C PRO A 168 -4.17 4.84 22.91
N PRO A 169 -5.39 4.99 23.45
CA PRO A 169 -6.52 5.47 22.67
C PRO A 169 -6.25 6.91 22.18
N PRO A 170 -6.84 7.34 21.05
CA PRO A 170 -6.86 8.75 20.69
C PRO A 170 -7.54 9.58 21.81
N ALA A 171 -7.25 10.89 21.93
CA ALA A 171 -8.22 11.77 22.60
C ALA A 171 -9.41 11.83 21.70
N HIS A 172 -10.54 11.61 22.33
CA HIS A 172 -11.78 12.20 21.88
C HIS A 172 -11.75 13.71 22.13
N ARG A 173 -11.64 14.47 21.03
CA ARG A 173 -12.16 15.85 20.93
C ARG A 173 -13.33 15.93 19.95
N ARG A 174 -14.17 14.89 19.90
CA ARG A 174 -15.35 14.89 19.03
C ARG A 174 -16.63 14.78 19.83
N THR A 175 -17.64 15.50 19.35
CA THR A 175 -19.02 15.26 19.73
C THR A 175 -19.46 13.90 19.19
N PRO A 176 -20.41 13.20 19.83
CA PRO A 176 -20.98 11.96 19.32
C PRO A 176 -21.54 12.09 17.89
N GLU A 177 -21.97 13.28 17.49
CA GLU A 177 -22.46 13.59 16.15
C GLU A 177 -21.36 13.51 15.09
N ALA A 178 -20.20 14.10 15.35
CA ALA A 178 -19.04 14.05 14.46
C ALA A 178 -18.38 12.65 14.41
N GLN A 179 -18.76 11.71 15.29
CA GLN A 179 -18.43 10.30 15.14
C GLN A 179 -19.44 9.58 14.24
N ARG A 180 -20.74 9.88 14.39
CA ARG A 180 -21.81 9.26 13.58
C ARG A 180 -21.75 9.63 12.11
N GLN A 181 -21.41 10.87 11.76
CA GLN A 181 -21.31 11.31 10.35
C GLN A 181 -20.26 10.52 9.56
N VAL A 182 -19.28 9.99 10.25
CA VAL A 182 -18.08 9.36 9.68
C VAL A 182 -18.36 7.92 9.32
N LEU A 183 -19.07 7.24 10.23
CA LEU A 183 -19.58 5.90 10.00
C LEU A 183 -20.52 5.83 8.79
N ARG A 184 -20.96 6.98 8.26
CA ARG A 184 -21.80 7.12 7.08
C ARG A 184 -21.04 7.51 5.81
N ILE A 185 -19.73 7.74 5.89
CA ILE A 185 -18.92 7.98 4.68
C ILE A 185 -18.86 6.67 3.92
N ASP A 186 -19.51 6.65 2.76
CA ASP A 186 -19.41 5.56 1.82
C ASP A 186 -18.02 5.55 1.20
N LEU A 187 -17.24 4.52 1.52
CA LEU A 187 -15.90 4.31 1.01
C LEU A 187 -15.87 3.28 -0.12
N SER A 188 -17.02 2.83 -0.63
CA SER A 188 -17.01 1.80 -1.67
C SER A 188 -16.66 2.34 -3.05
N LEU A 189 -15.99 1.51 -3.85
CA LEU A 189 -15.97 1.59 -5.30
C LEU A 189 -16.38 0.22 -5.83
N ARG A 190 -17.29 0.19 -6.81
CA ARG A 190 -17.70 -1.05 -7.45
C ARG A 190 -16.53 -1.60 -8.27
N VAL A 191 -16.27 -2.90 -8.15
CA VAL A 191 -15.36 -3.64 -9.03
C VAL A 191 -16.23 -4.40 -10.03
N ASP A 192 -16.02 -4.13 -11.32
CA ASP A 192 -16.76 -4.77 -12.42
C ASP A 192 -16.04 -6.04 -12.89
N GLU A 193 -14.70 -6.03 -12.87
CA GLU A 193 -13.84 -7.06 -13.44
C GLU A 193 -12.91 -7.64 -12.35
N PRO A 194 -13.31 -8.71 -11.64
CA PRO A 194 -12.46 -9.31 -10.63
C PRO A 194 -11.28 -10.06 -11.27
N ILE A 195 -10.05 -9.73 -10.85
CA ILE A 195 -8.85 -10.45 -11.23
C ILE A 195 -8.60 -11.56 -10.21
N ALA A 196 -8.43 -12.80 -10.67
CA ALA A 196 -8.23 -13.96 -9.78
C ALA A 196 -7.00 -14.81 -10.14
N ALA A 197 -6.30 -14.49 -11.22
CA ALA A 197 -5.15 -15.24 -11.70
C ALA A 197 -4.12 -14.35 -12.40
N ASP A 198 -2.88 -14.82 -12.40
CA ASP A 198 -1.80 -14.26 -13.22
C ASP A 198 -2.10 -14.45 -14.71
N GLY A 199 -1.66 -13.50 -15.54
CA GLY A 199 -1.79 -13.59 -16.99
C GLY A 199 -2.04 -12.23 -17.66
N PRO A 200 -2.38 -12.22 -18.95
CA PRO A 200 -2.78 -11.00 -19.65
C PRO A 200 -3.93 -10.27 -18.93
N LEU A 201 -3.86 -8.95 -18.88
CA LEU A 201 -4.94 -8.12 -18.35
C LEU A 201 -6.18 -8.31 -19.23
N THR A 202 -7.31 -8.54 -18.57
CA THR A 202 -8.63 -8.65 -19.19
C THR A 202 -9.56 -7.64 -18.55
N VAL A 203 -10.30 -6.90 -19.39
CA VAL A 203 -11.33 -5.95 -18.93
C VAL A 203 -12.52 -6.09 -19.87
N GLY A 204 -13.64 -6.62 -19.36
CA GLY A 204 -14.75 -7.05 -20.21
C GLY A 204 -14.31 -8.15 -21.18
N ASP A 205 -14.66 -8.00 -22.47
CA ASP A 205 -14.27 -8.96 -23.51
C ASP A 205 -12.87 -8.66 -24.11
N ALA A 206 -12.23 -7.55 -23.70
CA ALA A 206 -10.93 -7.14 -24.22
C ALA A 206 -9.77 -7.82 -23.47
N VAL A 207 -8.77 -8.26 -24.23
CA VAL A 207 -7.51 -8.84 -23.71
C VAL A 207 -6.37 -7.92 -24.11
N PHE A 208 -5.56 -7.48 -23.15
CA PHE A 208 -4.40 -6.62 -23.39
C PHE A 208 -3.11 -7.45 -23.24
N PRO A 209 -2.62 -8.12 -24.31
CA PRO A 209 -1.53 -9.08 -24.23
C PRO A 209 -0.19 -8.49 -23.78
N ARG A 210 -0.03 -7.17 -23.91
CA ARG A 210 1.19 -6.42 -23.52
C ARG A 210 1.18 -5.99 -22.06
N LEU A 211 0.10 -6.27 -21.35
CA LEU A 211 -0.11 -5.95 -19.94
C LEU A 211 -0.32 -7.27 -19.21
N THR A 212 0.69 -7.73 -18.47
CA THR A 212 0.59 -8.99 -17.70
C THR A 212 0.39 -8.68 -16.22
N VAL A 213 -0.71 -9.13 -15.65
CA VAL A 213 -0.98 -9.07 -14.21
C VAL A 213 -0.21 -10.18 -13.49
N ARG A 214 0.43 -9.81 -12.38
CA ARG A 214 1.07 -10.73 -11.43
C ARG A 214 0.56 -10.45 -10.03
N HIS A 215 -0.01 -11.45 -9.37
CA HIS A 215 -0.45 -11.38 -7.98
C HIS A 215 0.77 -11.49 -7.06
N PHE A 216 0.92 -10.49 -6.20
CA PHE A 216 2.00 -10.35 -5.24
C PHE A 216 1.41 -9.89 -3.91
N ALA A 217 0.91 -10.85 -3.15
CA ALA A 217 0.29 -10.61 -1.84
C ALA A 217 1.30 -10.19 -0.76
N GLY A 218 0.78 -9.65 0.33
CA GLY A 218 1.51 -9.40 1.56
C GLY A 218 1.46 -7.95 2.02
N HIS A 219 1.58 -6.99 1.10
CA HIS A 219 1.22 -5.60 1.39
C HIS A 219 -0.29 -5.49 1.63
N SER A 220 -1.07 -6.03 0.70
CA SER A 220 -2.48 -6.34 0.86
C SER A 220 -2.73 -7.80 0.46
N PRO A 221 -3.91 -8.38 0.77
CA PRO A 221 -4.27 -9.73 0.31
C PRO A 221 -4.29 -9.88 -1.21
N GLY A 222 -4.72 -8.84 -1.92
CA GLY A 222 -4.92 -8.81 -3.38
C GLY A 222 -3.93 -7.96 -4.16
N GLY A 223 -2.78 -7.61 -3.59
CA GLY A 223 -1.79 -6.77 -4.27
C GLY A 223 -1.38 -7.33 -5.63
N ILE A 224 -1.42 -6.51 -6.68
CA ILE A 224 -0.95 -6.87 -8.02
C ILE A 224 0.17 -5.94 -8.50
N CYS A 225 1.07 -6.51 -9.31
CA CYS A 225 1.95 -5.77 -10.20
C CYS A 225 1.47 -5.94 -11.64
N LEU A 226 1.60 -4.88 -12.45
CA LEU A 226 1.35 -4.93 -13.89
C LEU A 226 2.68 -4.83 -14.64
N LEU A 227 3.02 -5.89 -15.39
CA LEU A 227 4.14 -5.87 -16.32
C LEU A 227 3.69 -5.27 -17.64
N VAL A 228 4.32 -4.19 -18.04
CA VAL A 228 4.06 -3.45 -19.27
C VAL A 228 5.19 -3.74 -20.24
N ASP A 229 4.87 -4.45 -21.32
CA ASP A 229 5.83 -4.75 -22.37
C ASP A 229 6.30 -3.48 -23.06
N SER A 230 7.61 -3.44 -23.33
CA SER A 230 8.21 -2.40 -24.15
C SER A 230 8.78 -3.02 -25.41
N GLU A 231 8.63 -2.33 -26.53
CA GLU A 231 9.20 -2.79 -27.79
C GLU A 231 10.71 -2.60 -27.86
N ASN A 232 11.33 -3.21 -28.88
CA ASN A 232 12.75 -3.04 -29.22
C ASN A 232 13.75 -3.51 -28.14
N GLY A 233 13.37 -4.49 -27.32
CA GLY A 233 14.27 -5.08 -26.33
C GLY A 233 14.64 -4.15 -25.17
N ALA A 234 13.86 -3.07 -24.94
CA ALA A 234 14.09 -2.12 -23.85
C ALA A 234 13.75 -2.65 -22.44
N GLY A 235 13.40 -3.95 -22.33
CA GLY A 235 12.91 -4.59 -21.12
C GLY A 235 11.50 -4.12 -20.74
N ARG A 236 10.81 -4.92 -19.94
CA ARG A 236 9.48 -4.63 -19.42
C ARG A 236 9.57 -3.60 -18.29
N ARG A 237 8.55 -2.76 -18.21
CA ARG A 237 8.32 -1.91 -17.04
C ARG A 237 7.37 -2.62 -16.10
N MET A 238 7.53 -2.42 -14.79
CA MET A 238 6.63 -3.01 -13.79
C MET A 238 5.99 -1.90 -12.97
N LEU A 239 4.67 -1.77 -13.05
CA LEU A 239 3.89 -0.95 -12.13
C LEU A 239 3.61 -1.81 -10.91
N CYS A 240 4.14 -1.44 -9.74
CA CYS A 240 4.14 -2.34 -8.59
C CYS A 240 3.24 -1.95 -7.42
N GLY A 241 2.45 -0.88 -7.56
CA GLY A 241 1.68 -0.32 -6.45
C GLY A 241 2.59 -0.11 -5.24
N ASP A 242 2.15 -0.64 -4.11
CA ASP A 242 2.87 -0.63 -2.83
C ASP A 242 3.59 -1.95 -2.52
N THR A 243 3.68 -2.88 -3.48
CA THR A 243 4.49 -4.09 -3.32
C THR A 243 5.96 -3.75 -3.13
N LEU A 244 6.45 -2.70 -3.81
CA LEU A 244 7.80 -2.17 -3.63
C LEU A 244 7.74 -0.65 -3.63
N LEU A 245 8.45 -0.01 -2.71
CA LEU A 245 8.57 1.45 -2.63
C LEU A 245 10.05 1.86 -2.54
N TYR A 246 10.40 3.11 -2.87
CA TYR A 246 11.74 3.66 -2.63
C TYR A 246 11.69 5.19 -2.41
N PRO A 247 12.38 5.73 -1.38
CA PRO A 247 13.36 5.06 -0.52
C PRO A 247 12.77 4.27 0.67
N ILE A 248 11.50 4.45 0.97
CA ILE A 248 10.80 3.82 2.10
C ILE A 248 10.43 2.36 1.83
N THR A 249 10.22 1.57 2.88
CA THR A 249 9.66 0.21 2.78
C THR A 249 8.14 0.24 2.88
N PRO A 250 7.41 -0.59 2.12
CA PRO A 250 5.97 -0.73 2.32
C PRO A 250 5.66 -1.42 3.64
N HIS A 251 4.44 -1.19 4.15
CA HIS A 251 3.95 -1.82 5.38
C HIS A 251 3.17 -3.10 5.03
N PRO A 252 3.67 -4.31 5.33
CA PRO A 252 2.93 -5.52 5.01
C PRO A 252 1.78 -5.77 6.00
N ASP A 253 0.63 -6.21 5.49
CA ASP A 253 -0.46 -6.79 6.28
C ASP A 253 -0.14 -8.22 6.74
N ASP A 254 0.58 -8.96 5.90
CA ASP A 254 1.07 -10.32 6.17
C ASP A 254 2.55 -10.42 5.75
N LEU A 255 3.43 -10.52 6.74
CA LEU A 255 4.87 -10.57 6.51
C LEU A 255 5.32 -11.89 5.87
N VAL A 256 4.64 -13.02 6.13
CA VAL A 256 5.01 -14.30 5.49
C VAL A 256 4.69 -14.24 4.00
N ALA A 257 3.46 -13.82 3.67
CA ALA A 257 3.06 -13.63 2.27
C ALA A 257 3.98 -12.63 1.56
N TYR A 258 4.32 -11.53 2.23
CA TYR A 258 5.19 -10.51 1.67
C TYR A 258 6.62 -11.01 1.41
N LEU A 259 7.24 -11.74 2.34
CA LEU A 259 8.58 -12.31 2.14
C LEU A 259 8.59 -13.37 1.01
N ARG A 260 7.51 -14.14 0.85
CA ARG A 260 7.33 -15.04 -0.30
C ARG A 260 7.19 -14.28 -1.62
N THR A 261 6.46 -13.16 -1.61
CA THR A 261 6.39 -12.24 -2.75
C THR A 261 7.78 -11.73 -3.13
N LEU A 262 8.59 -11.23 -2.17
CA LEU A 262 9.96 -10.77 -2.46
C LEU A 262 10.81 -11.89 -3.08
N LYS A 263 10.70 -13.12 -2.57
CA LYS A 263 11.38 -14.30 -3.12
C LYS A 263 10.93 -14.58 -4.56
N ALA A 264 9.62 -14.59 -4.83
CA ALA A 264 9.07 -14.83 -6.16
C ALA A 264 9.49 -13.73 -7.16
N MET A 265 9.55 -12.46 -6.71
CA MET A 265 9.97 -11.34 -7.55
C MET A 265 11.43 -11.44 -8.00
N LYS A 266 12.30 -12.15 -7.27
CA LYS A 266 13.68 -12.42 -7.73
C LYS A 266 13.75 -13.27 -9.00
N ALA A 267 12.70 -14.04 -9.31
CA ALA A 267 12.61 -14.82 -10.54
C ALA A 267 12.14 -14.00 -11.74
N LEU A 268 11.69 -12.74 -11.54
CA LEU A 268 11.29 -11.86 -12.63
C LEU A 268 12.51 -11.51 -13.50
N LYS A 269 12.35 -11.74 -14.81
CA LYS A 269 13.37 -11.41 -15.82
C LYS A 269 12.95 -10.20 -16.63
N ASP A 270 13.95 -9.53 -17.19
CA ASP A 270 13.77 -8.45 -18.16
C ASP A 270 12.99 -7.24 -17.63
N ILE A 271 13.05 -6.95 -16.32
CA ILE A 271 12.48 -5.73 -15.74
C ILE A 271 13.50 -4.59 -15.83
N SER A 272 13.26 -3.61 -16.70
CA SER A 272 14.15 -2.48 -16.91
C SER A 272 13.87 -1.30 -15.98
N LEU A 273 12.62 -1.16 -15.54
CA LEU A 273 12.19 -0.08 -14.65
C LEU A 273 10.99 -0.53 -13.82
N THR A 274 11.10 -0.42 -12.50
CA THR A 274 9.98 -0.61 -11.58
C THR A 274 9.44 0.74 -11.13
N LEU A 275 8.13 0.89 -11.19
CA LEU A 275 7.38 2.13 -11.05
C LEU A 275 6.40 1.97 -9.86
N PRO A 276 6.78 2.46 -8.68
CA PRO A 276 5.98 2.32 -7.46
C PRO A 276 4.90 3.38 -7.35
N ALA A 277 3.81 3.09 -6.65
CA ALA A 277 2.78 4.07 -6.40
C ALA A 277 3.24 5.21 -5.48
N HIS A 278 4.32 5.06 -4.71
CA HIS A 278 4.93 6.18 -3.98
C HIS A 278 6.44 6.27 -4.13
N GLY A 279 6.96 7.49 -4.02
CA GLY A 279 8.39 7.75 -4.06
C GLY A 279 8.97 7.73 -5.48
N LYS A 280 10.16 7.14 -5.65
CA LYS A 280 10.94 7.21 -6.90
C LYS A 280 10.98 5.85 -7.60
N ALA A 281 11.10 5.88 -8.93
CA ALA A 281 11.30 4.70 -9.75
C ALA A 281 12.57 3.91 -9.35
N ILE A 282 12.48 2.59 -9.40
CA ILE A 282 13.53 1.64 -9.02
C ILE A 282 14.13 1.04 -10.30
N ARG A 283 15.41 1.32 -10.56
CA ARG A 283 16.16 0.79 -11.72
C ARG A 283 16.92 -0.50 -11.40
N ARG A 284 17.32 -0.67 -10.15
CA ARG A 284 18.10 -1.83 -9.67
C ARG A 284 17.19 -2.70 -8.82
N LEU A 285 16.26 -3.41 -9.46
CA LEU A 285 15.26 -4.24 -8.80
C LEU A 285 15.89 -5.27 -7.83
N PRO A 286 16.92 -6.05 -8.21
CA PRO A 286 17.53 -7.03 -7.31
C PRO A 286 18.05 -6.42 -6.00
N GLU A 287 18.72 -5.27 -6.08
CA GLU A 287 19.23 -4.56 -4.89
C GLU A 287 18.10 -4.02 -4.03
N ARG A 288 16.98 -3.59 -4.63
CA ARG A 288 15.86 -3.11 -3.84
C ARG A 288 15.19 -4.26 -3.09
N LEU A 289 15.02 -5.41 -3.72
CA LEU A 289 14.50 -6.62 -3.09
C LEU A 289 15.39 -7.03 -1.91
N GLU A 290 16.70 -7.11 -2.12
CA GLU A 290 17.67 -7.44 -1.08
C GLU A 290 17.64 -6.44 0.09
N ALA A 291 17.58 -5.13 -0.20
CA ALA A 291 17.51 -4.11 0.84
C ALA A 291 16.25 -4.23 1.71
N ILE A 292 15.10 -4.60 1.11
CA ILE A 292 13.84 -4.81 1.85
C ILE A 292 13.90 -6.10 2.68
N GLU A 293 14.46 -7.19 2.15
CA GLU A 293 14.64 -8.42 2.93
C GLU A 293 15.56 -8.19 4.14
N GLN A 294 16.69 -7.51 3.94
CA GLN A 294 17.61 -7.15 5.02
C GLN A 294 16.95 -6.24 6.07
N HIS A 295 16.06 -5.33 5.63
CA HIS A 295 15.27 -4.51 6.54
C HIS A 295 14.40 -5.39 7.46
N HIS A 296 13.63 -6.32 6.90
CA HIS A 296 12.76 -7.19 7.70
C HIS A 296 13.56 -8.15 8.58
N GLU A 297 14.70 -8.69 8.12
CA GLU A 297 15.59 -9.48 8.99
C GLU A 297 16.06 -8.68 10.19
N ARG A 298 16.51 -7.44 9.99
CA ARG A 298 16.94 -6.54 11.07
C ARG A 298 15.78 -6.26 12.03
N ARG A 299 14.58 -6.00 11.52
CA ARG A 299 13.38 -5.75 12.34
C ARG A 299 12.95 -6.98 13.14
N LEU A 300 13.00 -8.17 12.56
CA LEU A 300 12.76 -9.43 13.27
C LEU A 300 13.77 -9.59 14.42
N ARG A 301 15.06 -9.33 14.16
CA ARG A 301 16.11 -9.39 15.19
C ARG A 301 15.84 -8.42 16.35
N LEU A 302 15.55 -7.14 16.03
CA LEU A 302 15.23 -6.14 17.03
C LEU A 302 14.01 -6.52 17.87
N THR A 303 12.96 -7.04 17.21
CA THR A 303 11.72 -7.50 17.88
C THR A 303 12.00 -8.67 18.82
N TYR A 304 12.78 -9.66 18.36
CA TYR A 304 13.19 -10.82 19.15
C TYR A 304 14.03 -10.43 20.37
N GLU A 305 15.00 -9.53 20.19
CA GLU A 305 15.88 -9.04 21.26
C GLU A 305 15.13 -8.15 22.27
N ALA A 306 14.17 -7.34 21.81
CA ALA A 306 13.31 -6.55 22.68
C ALA A 306 12.53 -7.41 23.68
N CYS A 307 12.19 -8.63 23.26
CA CYS A 307 11.44 -9.62 24.05
C CYS A 307 12.31 -10.48 24.97
N ARG A 308 13.56 -10.10 25.29
CA ARG A 308 14.36 -10.76 26.37
C ARG A 308 13.71 -10.66 27.75
N ARG A 309 12.79 -9.72 27.91
CA ARG A 309 11.84 -9.61 29.02
C ARG A 309 10.46 -9.40 28.39
N PRO A 310 9.37 -9.70 29.11
CA PRO A 310 8.02 -9.50 28.58
C PRO A 310 7.79 -8.06 28.10
N ARG A 311 7.41 -7.90 26.82
CA ARG A 311 7.03 -6.61 26.21
C ARG A 311 5.72 -6.72 25.42
N SER A 312 4.95 -5.65 25.42
CA SER A 312 3.81 -5.49 24.52
C SER A 312 4.27 -5.04 23.13
N ILE A 313 3.43 -5.23 22.12
CA ILE A 313 3.70 -4.83 20.74
C ILE A 313 3.93 -3.32 20.65
N TRP A 314 3.13 -2.51 21.36
CA TRP A 314 3.29 -1.07 21.36
C TRP A 314 4.60 -0.62 22.01
N GLN A 315 5.02 -1.27 23.11
CA GLN A 315 6.33 -1.00 23.70
C GLN A 315 7.50 -1.32 22.77
N ILE A 316 7.32 -2.27 21.84
CA ILE A 316 8.32 -2.58 20.80
C ILE A 316 8.29 -1.50 19.71
N ALA A 317 7.10 -1.16 19.21
CA ALA A 317 6.91 -0.15 18.18
C ALA A 317 7.49 1.22 18.55
N THR A 318 7.49 1.57 19.84
CA THR A 318 7.95 2.87 20.33
C THR A 318 9.39 2.87 20.84
N MET A 319 10.16 1.80 20.61
CA MET A 319 11.57 1.76 20.98
C MET A 319 12.38 2.72 20.11
N THR A 320 13.34 3.40 20.72
CA THR A 320 14.36 4.18 19.99
C THR A 320 15.09 3.29 18.99
N GLY A 321 15.14 3.72 17.72
CA GLY A 321 15.81 3.00 16.65
C GLY A 321 15.07 1.76 16.15
N TYR A 322 13.82 1.54 16.57
CA TYR A 322 12.97 0.56 15.89
C TYR A 322 12.66 1.09 14.49
N PHE A 323 11.96 2.22 14.40
CA PHE A 323 11.73 2.96 13.14
C PHE A 323 12.81 4.02 12.89
N ASP A 324 12.94 4.45 11.63
CA ASP A 324 13.81 5.58 11.24
C ASP A 324 13.30 6.93 11.79
N VAL A 325 12.04 6.98 12.22
CA VAL A 325 11.39 8.14 12.84
C VAL A 325 10.93 7.82 14.25
N LEU A 326 10.92 8.82 15.13
CA LEU A 326 10.41 8.66 16.48
C LEU A 326 8.90 8.35 16.45
N VAL A 327 8.51 7.22 17.03
CA VAL A 327 7.11 6.90 17.32
C VAL A 327 6.83 7.29 18.77
N GLU A 328 6.08 8.37 18.95
CA GLU A 328 5.73 8.92 20.26
C GLU A 328 4.85 7.92 21.05
N PRO A 329 5.33 7.38 22.20
CA PRO A 329 4.61 6.34 22.95
C PRO A 329 3.23 6.76 23.44
N THR A 330 3.01 8.08 23.58
CA THR A 330 1.74 8.65 24.07
C THR A 330 0.74 8.96 22.95
N GLN A 331 1.12 8.80 21.68
CA GLN A 331 0.27 9.09 20.52
C GLN A 331 -0.26 7.81 19.87
N PHE A 332 -1.52 7.87 19.44
CA PHE A 332 -2.12 6.81 18.65
C PHE A 332 -1.49 6.80 17.24
N ASN A 333 -0.85 5.69 16.86
CA ASN A 333 -0.23 5.49 15.55
C ASN A 333 -0.46 4.03 15.06
N PRO A 334 -1.57 3.77 14.36
CA PRO A 334 -1.96 2.41 13.97
C PRO A 334 -1.00 1.76 12.98
N LEU A 335 -0.32 2.56 12.13
CA LEU A 335 0.66 2.05 11.16
C LEU A 335 1.88 1.45 11.87
N ALA A 336 2.43 2.16 12.85
CA ALA A 336 3.56 1.68 13.64
C ALA A 336 3.19 0.44 14.48
N GLY A 337 1.99 0.44 15.08
CA GLY A 337 1.48 -0.71 15.82
C GLY A 337 1.33 -1.95 14.94
N GLN A 338 0.78 -1.78 13.74
CA GLN A 338 0.61 -2.87 12.79
C GLN A 338 1.93 -3.41 12.26
N GLU A 339 2.90 -2.54 11.94
CA GLU A 339 4.22 -3.01 11.49
C GLU A 339 4.93 -3.80 12.59
N ALA A 340 4.87 -3.36 13.85
CA ALA A 340 5.43 -4.15 14.95
C ALA A 340 4.69 -5.48 15.13
N TRP A 341 3.37 -5.49 14.95
CA TRP A 341 2.54 -6.70 15.07
C TRP A 341 2.96 -7.80 14.10
N VAL A 342 3.14 -7.51 12.81
CA VAL A 342 3.47 -8.56 11.82
C VAL A 342 4.81 -9.23 12.09
N HIS A 343 5.77 -8.50 12.68
CA HIS A 343 7.06 -9.08 13.12
C HIS A 343 6.90 -9.95 14.38
N VAL A 344 6.11 -9.49 15.36
CA VAL A 344 5.79 -10.29 16.56
C VAL A 344 5.04 -11.56 16.18
N GLU A 345 4.08 -11.46 15.26
CA GLU A 345 3.30 -12.56 14.76
C GLU A 345 4.18 -13.60 14.07
N LEU A 346 5.03 -13.21 13.13
CA LEU A 346 5.92 -14.15 12.44
C LEU A 346 6.82 -14.89 13.44
N LEU A 347 7.43 -14.17 14.38
CA LEU A 347 8.25 -14.80 15.41
C LEU A 347 7.43 -15.72 16.34
N TYR A 348 6.18 -15.39 16.61
CA TYR A 348 5.27 -16.24 17.38
C TYR A 348 4.91 -17.52 16.61
N LEU A 349 4.62 -17.43 15.31
CA LEU A 349 4.29 -18.58 14.45
C LEU A 349 5.42 -19.62 14.40
N VAL A 350 6.68 -19.17 14.37
CA VAL A 350 7.85 -20.07 14.37
C VAL A 350 8.36 -20.45 15.76
N GLY A 351 7.58 -20.16 16.81
CA GLY A 351 7.91 -20.47 18.20
C GLY A 351 9.07 -19.66 18.79
N GLY A 352 9.52 -18.60 18.12
CA GLY A 352 10.55 -17.69 18.62
C GLY A 352 10.04 -16.76 19.72
N LEU A 353 8.76 -16.39 19.70
CA LEU A 353 8.09 -15.67 20.79
C LEU A 353 6.95 -16.50 21.38
N ARG A 354 6.69 -16.31 22.67
CA ARG A 354 5.48 -16.79 23.36
C ARG A 354 4.76 -15.63 24.04
N ARG A 355 3.43 -15.69 24.09
CA ARG A 355 2.66 -14.79 24.96
C ARG A 355 2.81 -15.25 26.41
N THR A 356 3.25 -14.36 27.30
CA THR A 356 3.48 -14.69 28.71
C THR A 356 2.28 -14.40 29.59
N HIS A 357 1.72 -13.20 29.48
CA HIS A 357 0.57 -12.78 30.27
C HIS A 357 -0.23 -11.68 29.56
N ILE A 358 -1.42 -11.41 30.11
CA ILE A 358 -2.26 -10.29 29.71
C ILE A 358 -2.42 -9.40 30.95
N ARG A 359 -2.17 -8.10 30.81
CA ARG A 359 -2.37 -7.11 31.86
C ARG A 359 -3.22 -5.98 31.31
N GLU A 360 -4.34 -5.69 31.98
CA GLU A 360 -5.26 -4.61 31.57
C GLU A 360 -5.70 -4.72 30.09
N GLY A 361 -5.89 -5.95 29.61
CA GLY A 361 -6.24 -6.25 28.21
C GLY A 361 -5.07 -6.22 27.22
N VAL A 362 -3.86 -5.84 27.66
CA VAL A 362 -2.66 -5.76 26.82
C VAL A 362 -1.88 -7.07 26.86
N HIS A 363 -1.48 -7.57 25.69
CA HIS A 363 -0.74 -8.82 25.54
C HIS A 363 0.77 -8.59 25.60
N TYR A 364 1.48 -9.39 26.39
CA TYR A 364 2.94 -9.32 26.53
C TYR A 364 3.63 -10.60 26.00
N PHE A 365 4.75 -10.41 25.30
CA PHE A 365 5.51 -11.44 24.63
C PHE A 365 6.94 -11.52 25.16
N GLU A 366 7.48 -12.73 25.24
CA GLU A 366 8.86 -13.02 25.63
C GLU A 366 9.46 -14.01 24.64
N ASN A 367 10.75 -13.90 24.38
CA ASN A 367 11.44 -14.78 23.45
C ASN A 367 11.71 -16.17 24.03
N SER A 368 11.98 -17.14 23.16
CA SER A 368 12.19 -18.54 23.53
C SER A 368 13.49 -18.78 24.31
N GLY A 369 14.42 -17.82 24.33
CA GLY A 369 15.75 -17.96 24.91
C GLY A 369 16.78 -18.60 23.96
N GLU A 370 16.36 -19.04 22.77
CA GLU A 370 17.24 -19.54 21.72
C GLU A 370 18.08 -18.41 21.10
N THR A 371 19.09 -18.78 20.31
CA THR A 371 19.79 -17.79 19.48
C THR A 371 18.87 -17.29 18.36
N PHE A 372 18.98 -16.01 17.99
CA PHE A 372 18.18 -15.47 16.88
C PHE A 372 18.42 -16.23 15.57
N ALA A 373 19.65 -16.72 15.33
CA ALA A 373 19.97 -17.50 14.15
C ALA A 373 19.12 -18.77 14.04
N ALA A 374 18.96 -19.53 15.13
CA ALA A 374 18.13 -20.75 15.13
C ALA A 374 16.65 -20.44 14.88
N VAL A 375 16.14 -19.34 15.45
CA VAL A 375 14.76 -18.87 15.21
C VAL A 375 14.58 -18.41 13.77
N TYR A 376 15.57 -17.69 13.22
CA TYR A 376 15.50 -17.16 11.87
C TYR A 376 15.60 -18.25 10.80
N GLU A 377 16.34 -19.34 11.02
CA GLU A 377 16.30 -20.50 10.13
C GLU A 377 14.87 -21.08 10.02
N ARG A 378 14.11 -21.16 11.13
CA ARG A 378 12.70 -21.56 11.07
C ARG A 378 11.80 -20.56 10.34
N VAL A 379 12.13 -19.26 10.41
CA VAL A 379 11.46 -18.26 9.56
C VAL A 379 11.72 -18.57 8.08
N ARG A 380 12.96 -18.86 7.70
CA ARG A 380 13.32 -19.19 6.31
C ARG A 380 12.63 -20.46 5.83
N GLU A 381 12.64 -21.52 6.64
CA GLU A 381 11.91 -22.76 6.37
C GLU A 381 10.41 -22.49 6.14
N LEU A 382 9.79 -21.65 6.97
CA LEU A 382 8.39 -21.25 6.78
C LEU A 382 8.18 -20.46 5.48
N ILE A 383 9.09 -19.55 5.12
CA ILE A 383 8.98 -18.81 3.84
C ILE A 383 9.15 -19.77 2.66
N ASP A 384 10.04 -20.75 2.75
CA ASP A 384 10.35 -21.71 1.69
C ASP A 384 9.26 -22.78 1.48
N ASP A 385 8.46 -23.09 2.52
CA ASP A 385 7.33 -24.00 2.43
C ASP A 385 6.10 -23.35 1.78
N GLU A 386 6.07 -23.32 0.45
CA GLU A 386 4.96 -22.78 -0.36
C GLU A 386 3.62 -23.51 -0.14
N GLN A 387 3.63 -24.73 0.42
CA GLN A 387 2.41 -25.50 0.70
C GLN A 387 1.87 -25.27 2.12
N SER A 388 2.59 -24.52 2.95
CA SER A 388 2.16 -24.24 4.32
C SER A 388 0.82 -23.50 4.35
N THR A 389 -0.20 -24.17 4.90
CA THR A 389 -1.54 -23.61 5.15
C THR A 389 -1.62 -22.85 6.48
N LEU A 390 -0.49 -22.58 7.15
CA LEU A 390 -0.47 -21.88 8.43
C LEU A 390 -1.11 -20.47 8.35
N LEU A 391 -1.17 -19.88 7.16
CA LEU A 391 -1.80 -18.57 6.91
C LEU A 391 -3.27 -18.65 6.46
N THR A 392 -3.79 -19.80 6.05
CA THR A 392 -5.20 -19.94 5.59
C THR A 392 -6.20 -19.93 6.76
N ARG A 393 -5.74 -19.63 7.98
CA ARG A 393 -6.56 -19.45 9.18
C ARG A 393 -6.45 -18.03 9.72
N ARG A 394 -6.97 -17.04 9.00
CA ARG A 394 -7.34 -15.74 9.58
C ARG A 394 -8.63 -15.21 9.00
#